data_AF-A0A679C7Y8-F1
#
_entry.id   AF-A0A679C7Y8-F1
#
_cell.length_a   1.000
_cell.length_b   1.000
_cell.length_c   1.000
_cell.angle_alpha   90.00
_cell.angle_beta   90.00
_cell.angle_gamma   90.00
#
_symmetry.space_group_name_H-M   'P 1'
#
loop_
_entity.id
_entity.type
_entity.pdbx_description
1 polymer ?
#
loop_
_entity_poly.entity_id
_entity_poly.type
_entity_poly.pdbx_seq_one_letter_code
_entity_poly.pdbx_strand_id
1 'polypeptide(L)'
;MFEKDSNPSEKISASQIQYIFTNPGCGDNAETHTVREWLGEFGMSLEDEFFVKWQQAIMEFGQFFREAEKTASGRIMELSWTAAFVGLYLHYETDQEFLPQFEKNVREITALLQMAPIKEGGRANE
;
A
#
# COMPACT_ATOMS: atom_id res chain seq x y z
N MET A 1 -9.45 -25.40 -15.36
CA MET A 1 -10.33 -24.31 -14.89
C MET A 1 -9.48 -23.50 -13.95
N PHE A 2 -8.82 -22.46 -14.46
CA PHE A 2 -7.98 -21.61 -13.63
C PHE A 2 -8.93 -20.73 -12.82
N GLU A 3 -8.94 -20.93 -11.51
CA GLU A 3 -9.56 -19.96 -10.61
C GLU A 3 -8.91 -18.61 -10.91
N LYS A 4 -9.76 -17.62 -11.18
CA LYS A 4 -9.36 -16.23 -11.32
C LYS A 4 -8.87 -15.82 -9.93
N ASP A 5 -7.56 -15.92 -9.70
CA ASP A 5 -6.96 -15.59 -8.41
C ASP A 5 -7.49 -14.24 -7.96
N SER A 6 -8.18 -14.24 -6.83
CA SER A 6 -8.74 -13.06 -6.19
C SER A 6 -7.60 -12.06 -5.97
N ASN A 7 -7.80 -10.80 -6.37
CA ASN A 7 -6.79 -9.75 -6.26
C ASN A 7 -6.24 -9.74 -4.81
N PRO A 8 -4.93 -9.92 -4.59
CA PRO A 8 -4.36 -10.03 -3.24
C PRO A 8 -4.72 -8.84 -2.32
N SER A 9 -5.00 -7.66 -2.90
CA SER A 9 -5.43 -6.47 -2.15
C SER A 9 -6.80 -6.64 -1.48
N GLU A 10 -7.74 -7.41 -2.04
CA GLU A 10 -9.06 -7.63 -1.44
C GLU A 10 -9.02 -8.49 -0.16
N LYS A 11 -7.87 -9.06 0.19
CA LYS A 11 -7.73 -10.00 1.31
C LYS A 11 -7.17 -9.40 2.59
N ILE A 12 -6.82 -8.12 2.63
CA ILE A 12 -6.30 -7.47 3.84
C ILE A 12 -7.45 -6.94 4.69
N SER A 13 -7.56 -7.41 5.93
CA SER A 13 -8.50 -6.92 6.94
C SER A 13 -7.79 -6.48 8.22
N ALA A 14 -8.42 -5.60 9.00
CA ALA A 14 -7.88 -5.14 10.28
C ALA A 14 -7.54 -6.31 11.24
N SER A 15 -8.30 -7.39 11.18
CA SER A 15 -8.06 -8.62 11.97
C SER A 15 -6.75 -9.34 11.65
N GLN A 16 -6.14 -9.09 10.49
CA GLN A 16 -4.85 -9.69 10.09
C GLN A 16 -3.65 -8.82 10.45
N ILE A 17 -3.85 -7.61 10.97
CA ILE A 17 -2.77 -6.71 11.35
C ILE A 17 -1.93 -7.40 12.45
N GLN A 18 -0.62 -7.43 12.25
CA GLN A 18 0.33 -7.95 13.24
C GLN A 18 1.27 -6.83 13.65
N TYR A 19 1.65 -6.84 14.92
CA TYR A 19 2.57 -5.86 15.49
C TYR A 19 3.88 -6.55 15.84
N ILE A 20 5.00 -5.91 15.48
CA ILE A 20 6.34 -6.37 15.85
C ILE A 20 6.72 -5.65 17.13
N PHE A 21 6.84 -6.40 18.23
CA PHE A 21 7.39 -5.87 19.47
C PHE A 21 8.89 -6.06 19.49
N THR A 22 9.64 -4.96 19.63
CA THR A 22 11.08 -4.99 19.92
C THR A 22 11.28 -4.61 21.37
N ASN A 23 11.88 -5.51 22.14
CA ASN A 23 12.15 -5.26 23.56
C ASN A 23 13.04 -4.01 23.71
N PRO A 24 12.56 -2.95 24.40
CA PRO A 24 13.29 -1.70 24.53
C PRO A 24 14.47 -1.77 25.52
N GLY A 25 14.58 -2.86 26.31
CA GLY A 25 15.66 -3.04 27.29
C GLY A 25 15.59 -2.12 28.51
N CYS A 26 14.43 -1.46 28.73
CA CYS A 26 14.17 -0.57 29.86
C CYS A 26 12.88 -0.98 30.59
N GLY A 27 12.68 -0.46 31.81
CA GLY A 27 11.57 -0.82 32.70
C GLY A 27 12.00 -1.71 33.88
N ASP A 28 11.11 -1.88 34.85
CA ASP A 28 11.32 -2.75 36.04
C ASP A 28 10.77 -4.17 35.86
N ASN A 29 10.17 -4.46 34.70
CA ASN A 29 9.46 -5.70 34.37
C ASN A 29 8.32 -6.04 35.34
N ALA A 30 7.75 -5.05 36.03
CA ALA A 30 6.59 -5.27 36.90
C ALA A 30 5.34 -5.69 36.12
N GLU A 31 5.22 -5.22 34.87
CA GLU A 31 4.12 -5.53 33.97
C GLU A 31 4.62 -5.92 32.58
N THR A 32 3.80 -6.68 31.86
CA THR A 32 4.04 -7.01 30.44
C THR A 32 2.80 -6.62 29.66
N HIS A 33 3.00 -5.76 28.67
CA HIS A 33 1.95 -5.31 27.78
C HIS A 33 2.25 -5.73 26.35
N THR A 34 1.23 -6.13 25.63
CA THR A 34 1.27 -6.27 24.17
C THR A 34 1.21 -4.90 23.51
N VAL A 35 1.69 -4.81 22.26
CA VAL A 35 1.59 -3.56 21.47
C VAL A 35 0.14 -3.10 21.33
N ARG A 36 -0.82 -4.04 21.27
CA ARG A 36 -2.25 -3.72 21.18
C ARG A 36 -2.79 -3.08 22.45
N GLU A 37 -2.39 -3.58 23.62
CA GLU A 37 -2.78 -2.99 24.91
C GLU A 37 -2.23 -1.58 25.03
N TRP A 38 -0.95 -1.37 24.70
CA TRP A 38 -0.35 -0.04 24.64
C TRP A 38 -1.14 0.91 23.72
N LEU A 39 -1.35 0.54 22.46
CA LEU A 39 -2.10 1.38 21.52
C LEU A 39 -3.50 1.72 22.05
N GLY A 40 -4.20 0.75 22.66
CA GLY A 40 -5.49 0.97 23.30
C GLY A 40 -5.44 1.95 24.47
N GLU A 41 -4.43 1.85 25.34
CA GLU A 41 -4.21 2.79 26.47
C GLU A 41 -3.94 4.22 26.01
N PHE A 42 -3.26 4.39 24.87
CA PHE A 42 -3.03 5.70 24.24
C PHE A 42 -4.23 6.18 23.41
N GLY A 43 -5.35 5.45 23.40
CA GLY A 43 -6.55 5.82 22.65
C GLY A 43 -6.42 5.65 21.14
N MET A 44 -5.44 4.88 20.67
CA MET A 44 -5.26 4.55 19.26
C MET A 44 -6.14 3.36 18.89
N SER A 45 -6.92 3.50 17.82
CA SER A 45 -7.74 2.39 17.32
C SER A 45 -6.86 1.25 16.83
N LEU A 46 -7.18 0.03 17.26
CA LEU A 46 -6.57 -1.19 16.73
C LEU A 46 -7.09 -1.55 15.33
N GLU A 47 -8.24 -0.96 14.97
CA GLU A 47 -8.86 -1.03 13.65
C GLU A 47 -8.53 0.26 12.92
N ASP A 48 -7.45 0.23 12.14
CA ASP A 48 -7.00 1.36 11.33
C ASP A 48 -7.41 1.12 9.87
N GLU A 49 -8.53 1.73 9.48
CA GLU A 49 -9.04 1.69 8.11
C GLU A 49 -8.03 2.29 7.12
N PHE A 50 -7.32 3.35 7.52
CA PHE A 50 -6.30 3.96 6.69
C PHE A 50 -5.16 2.97 6.43
N PHE A 51 -4.65 2.30 7.47
CA PHE A 51 -3.59 1.31 7.32
C PHE A 51 -4.00 0.21 6.33
N VAL A 52 -5.22 -0.32 6.45
CA VAL A 52 -5.73 -1.34 5.53
C VAL A 52 -5.72 -0.83 4.09
N LYS A 53 -6.34 0.33 3.82
CA LYS A 53 -6.41 0.88 2.45
C LYS A 53 -5.02 1.23 1.90
N TRP A 54 -4.11 1.70 2.74
CA TRP A 54 -2.72 1.95 2.36
C TRP A 54 -2.02 0.66 1.93
N GLN A 55 -2.10 -0.40 2.73
CA GLN A 55 -1.48 -1.69 2.38
C GLN A 55 -2.06 -2.29 1.10
N GLN A 56 -3.38 -2.13 0.89
CA GLN A 56 -4.04 -2.55 -0.35
C GLN A 56 -3.46 -1.83 -1.57
N ALA A 57 -3.30 -0.51 -1.49
CA ALA A 57 -2.69 0.29 -2.57
C ALA A 57 -1.24 -0.13 -2.82
N ILE A 58 -0.42 -0.29 -1.76
CA ILE A 58 0.97 -0.72 -1.90
C ILE A 58 1.08 -2.09 -2.59
N MET A 59 0.21 -3.04 -2.23
CA MET A 59 0.20 -4.36 -2.87
C MET A 59 -0.19 -4.28 -4.34
N GLU A 60 -1.25 -3.53 -4.67
CA GLU A 60 -1.72 -3.36 -6.04
C GLU A 60 -0.68 -2.66 -6.92
N PHE A 61 -0.20 -1.49 -6.51
CA PHE A 61 0.83 -0.75 -7.27
C PHE A 61 2.15 -1.52 -7.33
N GLY A 62 2.54 -2.20 -6.26
CA GLY A 62 3.74 -3.03 -6.24
C GLY A 62 3.66 -4.18 -7.25
N GLN A 63 2.50 -4.84 -7.38
CA GLN A 63 2.29 -5.86 -8.41
C GLN A 63 2.33 -5.25 -9.80
N PHE A 64 1.64 -4.13 -10.02
CA PHE A 64 1.64 -3.42 -11.29
C PHE A 64 3.06 -3.03 -11.73
N PHE A 65 3.86 -2.41 -10.85
CA PHE A 65 5.21 -1.96 -11.20
C PHE A 65 6.14 -3.12 -11.54
N ARG A 66 6.09 -4.23 -10.80
CA ARG A 66 6.89 -5.42 -11.13
C ARG A 66 6.58 -5.99 -12.52
N GLU A 67 5.33 -5.89 -12.98
CA GLU A 67 4.97 -6.29 -14.34
C GLU A 67 5.37 -5.24 -15.38
N ALA A 68 5.18 -3.96 -15.08
CA ALA A 68 5.58 -2.85 -15.94
C ALA A 68 7.10 -2.83 -16.19
N GLU A 69 7.91 -3.08 -15.16
CA GLU A 69 9.38 -3.13 -15.22
C GLU A 69 9.92 -4.12 -16.26
N LYS A 70 9.16 -5.17 -16.59
CA LYS A 70 9.58 -6.19 -17.56
C LYS A 70 9.53 -5.70 -19.01
N THR A 71 8.72 -4.67 -19.30
CA THR A 71 8.40 -4.28 -20.68
C THR A 71 8.54 -2.78 -20.94
N ALA A 72 8.40 -1.94 -19.92
CA ALA A 72 8.48 -0.49 -20.04
C ALA A 72 9.94 -0.01 -20.10
N SER A 73 10.17 1.09 -20.81
CA SER A 73 11.49 1.76 -20.78
C SER A 73 11.74 2.40 -19.41
N GLY A 74 13.02 2.56 -19.05
CA GLY A 74 13.41 3.21 -17.79
C GLY A 74 12.78 4.59 -17.57
N ARG A 75 12.67 5.40 -18.64
CA ARG A 75 12.00 6.71 -18.57
C ARG A 75 10.51 6.60 -18.23
N ILE A 76 9.81 5.62 -18.78
CA ILE A 76 8.39 5.40 -18.48
C ILE A 76 8.23 4.90 -17.04
N MET A 77 9.12 4.03 -16.58
CA MET A 77 9.14 3.58 -15.18
C MET A 77 9.41 4.73 -14.20
N GLU A 78 10.40 5.58 -14.45
CA GLU A 78 10.68 6.75 -13.60
C GLU A 78 9.47 7.68 -13.49
N LEU A 79 8.79 7.96 -14.60
CA LEU A 79 7.57 8.76 -14.59
C LEU A 79 6.45 8.09 -13.80
N SER A 80 6.32 6.76 -13.91
CA SER A 80 5.29 5.97 -13.24
C SER A 80 5.50 5.93 -11.73
N TRP A 81 6.74 5.67 -11.27
CA TRP A 81 7.11 5.72 -9.85
C TRP A 81 6.97 7.14 -9.29
N THR A 82 7.38 8.16 -10.04
CA THR A 82 7.25 9.55 -9.61
C THR A 82 5.79 9.93 -9.44
N ALA A 83 4.92 9.56 -10.38
CA ALA A 83 3.49 9.83 -10.28
C ALA A 83 2.87 9.15 -9.04
N ALA A 84 3.20 7.88 -8.79
CA ALA A 84 2.71 7.18 -7.60
C ALA A 84 3.28 7.76 -6.30
N PHE A 85 4.57 8.09 -6.25
CA PHE A 85 5.17 8.70 -5.06
C PHE A 85 4.54 10.05 -4.73
N VAL A 86 4.39 10.92 -5.73
CA VAL A 86 3.76 12.23 -5.55
C VAL A 86 2.30 12.07 -5.15
N GLY A 87 1.52 11.31 -5.91
CA GLY A 87 0.08 11.16 -5.68
C GLY A 87 -0.24 10.46 -4.36
N LEU A 88 0.51 9.43 -3.99
CA LEU A 88 0.20 8.63 -2.79
C LEU A 88 0.80 9.22 -1.52
N TYR A 89 1.91 9.97 -1.59
CA TYR A 89 2.63 10.41 -0.38
C TYR A 89 2.75 11.92 -0.21
N LEU A 90 2.90 12.69 -1.29
CA LEU A 90 3.23 14.12 -1.19
C LEU A 90 2.05 15.06 -1.48
N HIS A 91 1.08 14.64 -2.29
CA HIS A 91 0.00 15.50 -2.78
C HIS A 91 -1.21 15.51 -1.84
N TYR A 92 -1.04 16.13 -0.67
CA TYR A 92 -2.08 16.30 0.34
C TYR A 92 -2.14 17.73 0.86
N GLU A 93 -3.35 18.25 1.01
CA GLU A 93 -3.61 19.45 1.77
C GLU A 93 -3.70 19.08 3.26
N THR A 94 -2.79 19.63 4.07
CA THR A 94 -2.63 19.27 5.49
C THR A 94 -3.69 19.86 6.40
N ASP A 95 -4.51 20.77 5.89
CA ASP A 95 -5.67 21.34 6.55
C ASP A 95 -6.96 20.55 6.28
N GLN A 96 -6.90 19.50 5.47
CA GLN A 96 -8.02 18.64 5.10
C GLN A 96 -7.85 17.20 5.60
N GLU A 97 -8.97 16.49 5.71
CA GLU A 97 -8.99 15.08 6.06
C GLU A 97 -8.18 14.25 5.06
N PHE A 98 -7.29 13.41 5.57
CA PHE A 98 -6.36 12.62 4.75
C PHE A 98 -7.09 11.54 3.92
N LEU A 99 -7.98 10.78 4.55
CA LEU A 99 -8.53 9.54 3.96
C LEU A 99 -9.29 9.78 2.64
N PRO A 100 -10.18 10.79 2.52
CA PRO A 100 -10.86 11.07 1.26
C PRO A 100 -9.90 11.49 0.13
N GLN A 101 -8.85 12.24 0.48
CA GLN A 101 -7.80 12.65 -0.46
C GLN A 101 -7.02 11.42 -0.94
N PHE A 102 -6.64 10.53 -0.02
CA PHE A 102 -5.90 9.31 -0.33
C PHE A 102 -6.69 8.41 -1.28
N GLU A 103 -7.96 8.14 -0.98
CA GLU A 103 -8.79 7.31 -1.85
C GLU A 103 -8.98 7.91 -3.26
N LYS A 104 -9.09 9.24 -3.35
CA LYS A 104 -9.13 9.95 -4.62
C LYS A 104 -7.81 9.77 -5.38
N ASN A 105 -6.68 10.00 -4.72
CA ASN A 105 -5.36 9.87 -5.31
C ASN A 105 -5.10 8.44 -5.81
N VAL A 106 -5.45 7.41 -5.03
CA VAL A 106 -5.37 6.01 -5.46
C VAL A 106 -6.15 5.79 -6.76
N ARG A 107 -7.41 6.23 -6.82
CA ARG A 107 -8.24 6.08 -8.04
C ARG A 107 -7.62 6.77 -9.26
N GLU A 108 -7.13 8.01 -9.08
CA GLU A 108 -6.56 8.80 -10.17
C GLU A 108 -5.23 8.21 -10.68
N ILE A 109 -4.36 7.77 -9.77
CA ILE A 109 -3.09 7.12 -10.14
C ILE A 109 -3.35 5.78 -10.80
N THR A 110 -4.27 4.95 -10.30
CA THR A 110 -4.65 3.69 -10.96
C THR A 110 -5.14 3.94 -12.38
N ALA A 111 -6.01 4.93 -12.59
CA ALA A 111 -6.50 5.28 -13.93
C ALA A 111 -5.36 5.74 -14.86
N LEU A 112 -4.45 6.58 -14.37
CA LEU A 112 -3.30 7.05 -15.13
C LEU A 112 -2.37 5.90 -15.54
N LEU A 113 -2.09 4.98 -14.62
CA LEU A 113 -1.20 3.83 -14.87
C LEU A 113 -1.81 2.81 -15.84
N GLN A 114 -3.13 2.62 -15.82
CA GLN A 114 -3.84 1.78 -16.78
C GLN A 114 -3.84 2.35 -18.20
N MET A 115 -3.71 3.67 -18.35
CA MET A 115 -3.60 4.34 -19.66
C MET A 115 -2.17 4.34 -20.22
N ALA A 116 -1.16 3.98 -19.41
CA ALA A 116 0.21 3.92 -19.87
C ALA A 116 0.38 2.81 -20.93
N PRO A 117 1.09 3.05 -22.04
CA PRO A 117 1.30 2.07 -23.10
C PRO A 117 2.33 1.02 -22.66
N ILE A 118 1.97 0.22 -21.66
CA ILE A 118 2.70 -0.96 -21.22
C ILE A 118 2.24 -2.08 -22.14
N LYS A 119 3.12 -2.53 -23.04
CA LYS A 119 2.77 -3.62 -23.96
C LYS A 119 2.48 -4.87 -23.13
N GLU A 120 1.30 -5.46 -23.29
CA GLU A 120 1.10 -6.88 -22.98
C GLU A 120 2.20 -7.66 -23.71
N GLY A 121 3.01 -8.39 -22.96
CA GLY A 121 4.19 -9.07 -23.48
C GLY A 121 3.84 -9.98 -24.66
N GLY A 122 4.15 -9.53 -25.87
CA GLY A 122 4.20 -10.38 -27.04
C GLY A 122 5.27 -11.44 -26.82
N ARG A 123 4.89 -12.72 -26.89
CA ARG A 123 5.81 -13.85 -26.93
C ARG A 123 6.93 -13.55 -27.92
N ALA A 124 8.15 -13.44 -27.43
CA ALA A 124 9.32 -13.59 -28.27
C ALA A 124 9.37 -15.06 -28.70
N ASN A 125 9.11 -15.31 -29.99
CA ASN A 125 9.44 -16.58 -30.61
C ASN A 125 10.94 -16.54 -30.95
N GLU A 126 11.73 -17.38 -30.29
CA GLU A 126 12.96 -17.97 -30.84
C GLU A 126 12.89 -19.49 -30.60
#